data_AF-A0A520XHM4-F1
#
_entry.id   AF-A0A520XHM4-F1
#
_cell.length_a   1.000
_cell.length_b   1.000
_cell.length_c   1.000
_cell.angle_alpha   90.00
_cell.angle_beta   90.00
_cell.angle_gamma   90.00
#
_symmetry.space_group_name_H-M   'P 1'
#
loop_
_entity.id
_entity.type
_entity.pdbx_description
1 polymer ?
#
loop_
_entity_poly.entity_id
_entity_poly.type
_entity_poly.pdbx_seq_one_letter_code
_entity_poly.pdbx_strand_id
1 'polypeptide(L)'
;MRLRSIVSTSSGAVVPGPGLPGGGGATIINVTPGGEVCFSFELDGVPDITNAHLHEGAVGTTGTVAVAFGSGPFGCTTTDTGTATAILNHPTDFYVQVHTVSHPAGAIRGQLAETASWGLDLVGANVIGFGDADGFVSLTVEASTSGLVCTSDYTSQRISTVASIRLHRADPGETGPVVADLTFGPDHVGCAIVRPQSVASMILATPAGHYVEISTTQFPNGAVRGQLSP
;
A
#
# COMPACT_ATOMS: atom_id res chain seq x y z
N MET A 1 -4.23 13.63 -15.11
CA MET A 1 -4.37 12.79 -13.90
C MET A 1 -2.97 12.33 -13.49
N ARG A 2 -2.63 12.31 -12.19
CA ARG A 2 -1.38 11.70 -11.71
C ARG A 2 -1.71 10.28 -11.25
N LEU A 3 -0.78 9.35 -11.37
CA LEU A 3 -0.90 8.00 -10.80
C LEU A 3 -0.09 7.95 -9.51
N ARG A 4 -0.67 7.31 -8.49
CA ARG A 4 0.04 6.74 -7.35
C ARG A 4 -0.37 5.27 -7.28
N SER A 5 0.59 4.37 -7.37
CA SER A 5 0.35 2.92 -7.35
C SER A 5 1.15 2.30 -6.23
N ILE A 6 0.47 1.76 -5.22
CA ILE A 6 1.11 0.90 -4.21
C ILE A 6 1.07 -0.55 -4.69
N VAL A 7 2.23 -1.19 -4.70
CA VAL A 7 2.47 -2.46 -5.40
C VAL A 7 3.08 -3.45 -4.44
N SER A 8 2.42 -4.60 -4.23
CA SER A 8 3.05 -5.76 -3.61
C SER A 8 4.08 -6.35 -4.56
N THR A 9 5.35 -6.37 -4.14
CA THR A 9 6.43 -7.04 -4.85
C THR A 9 6.81 -8.33 -4.14
N SER A 10 7.06 -9.39 -4.91
CA SER A 10 7.46 -10.69 -4.35
C SER A 10 8.33 -11.48 -5.31
N SER A 11 9.13 -12.38 -4.75
CA SER A 11 9.94 -13.34 -5.50
C SER A 11 9.13 -14.32 -6.33
N GLY A 12 7.95 -14.72 -5.84
CA GLY A 12 7.04 -15.62 -6.55
C GLY A 12 6.39 -15.02 -7.79
N ALA A 13 6.41 -13.69 -7.94
CA ALA A 13 5.86 -13.00 -9.09
C ALA A 13 6.86 -12.86 -10.25
N VAL A 14 8.14 -13.22 -10.07
CA VAL A 14 9.18 -13.10 -11.11
C VAL A 14 8.93 -14.11 -12.23
N VAL A 15 8.98 -13.63 -13.49
CA VAL A 15 8.77 -14.44 -14.70
C VAL A 15 9.82 -14.07 -15.76
N PRO A 16 10.52 -15.05 -16.37
CA PRO A 16 10.68 -16.42 -15.87
C PRO A 16 11.32 -16.43 -14.47
N GLY A 17 10.85 -17.31 -13.60
CA GLY A 17 11.41 -17.48 -12.26
C GLY A 17 12.65 -18.39 -12.23
N PRO A 18 13.21 -18.63 -11.05
CA PRO A 18 12.76 -18.13 -9.74
C PRO A 18 13.26 -16.70 -9.46
N GLY A 19 12.51 -15.96 -8.64
CA GLY A 19 13.01 -14.77 -7.96
C GLY A 19 13.85 -15.11 -6.73
N LEU A 20 14.34 -14.08 -6.04
CA LEU A 20 15.15 -14.18 -4.83
C LEU A 20 14.36 -14.77 -3.65
N PRO A 21 14.67 -15.98 -3.18
CA PRO A 21 13.90 -16.63 -2.11
C PRO A 21 13.75 -15.75 -0.87
N GLY A 22 12.53 -15.62 -0.36
CA GLY A 22 12.22 -14.77 0.80
C GLY A 22 12.14 -13.27 0.50
N GLY A 23 12.50 -12.84 -0.71
CA GLY A 23 12.42 -11.43 -1.11
C GLY A 23 10.99 -10.98 -1.39
N GLY A 24 10.63 -9.78 -0.91
CA GLY A 24 9.38 -9.10 -1.22
C GLY A 24 9.27 -7.75 -0.53
N GLY A 25 8.09 -7.12 -0.65
CA GLY A 25 7.80 -5.87 0.04
C GLY A 25 6.71 -5.04 -0.63
N ALA A 26 6.71 -3.76 -0.29
CA ALA A 26 5.88 -2.74 -0.89
C ALA A 26 6.71 -1.81 -1.77
N THR A 27 6.12 -1.40 -2.89
CA THR A 27 6.70 -0.42 -3.81
C THR A 27 5.66 0.62 -4.12
N ILE A 28 6.03 1.89 -4.07
CA ILE A 28 5.16 2.99 -4.47
C ILE A 28 5.71 3.57 -5.76
N ILE A 29 4.87 3.67 -6.79
CA ILE A 29 5.18 4.32 -8.06
C ILE A 29 4.27 5.52 -8.23
N ASN A 30 4.87 6.70 -8.41
CA ASN A 30 4.16 7.92 -8.74
C ASN A 30 4.50 8.33 -10.18
N VAL A 31 3.49 8.63 -10.98
CA VAL A 31 3.68 9.11 -12.36
C VAL A 31 2.90 10.40 -12.57
N THR A 32 3.56 11.39 -13.17
CA THR A 32 2.92 12.64 -13.58
C THR A 32 2.72 12.68 -15.10
N PRO A 33 1.72 13.44 -15.61
CA PRO A 33 1.56 13.65 -17.05
C PRO A 33 2.77 14.28 -17.75
N GLY A 34 3.64 14.96 -16.99
CA GLY A 34 4.86 15.59 -17.52
C GLY A 34 6.03 14.63 -17.71
N GLY A 35 5.85 13.33 -17.41
CA GLY A 35 6.88 12.32 -17.58
C GLY A 35 7.72 12.04 -16.33
N GLU A 36 7.53 12.78 -15.23
CA GLU A 36 8.20 12.45 -13.97
C GLU A 36 7.64 11.14 -13.40
N VAL A 37 8.55 10.22 -13.09
CA VAL A 37 8.27 8.92 -12.47
C VAL A 37 9.12 8.80 -11.22
N CYS A 38 8.48 8.74 -10.06
CA CYS A 38 9.15 8.54 -8.78
C CYS A 38 8.81 7.17 -8.20
N PHE A 39 9.77 6.55 -7.54
CA PHE A 39 9.61 5.27 -6.86
C PHE A 39 10.07 5.36 -5.40
N SER A 40 9.48 4.53 -4.55
CA SER A 40 10.01 4.21 -3.23
C SER A 40 9.79 2.74 -2.91
N PHE A 41 10.73 2.17 -2.15
CA PHE A 41 10.82 0.76 -1.84
C PHE A 41 10.85 0.55 -0.32
N GLU A 42 9.97 -0.31 0.17
CA GLU A 42 10.02 -0.88 1.52
C GLU A 42 10.09 -2.40 1.35
N LEU A 43 11.32 -2.92 1.31
CA LEU A 43 11.61 -4.31 0.93
C LEU A 43 12.25 -5.07 2.08
N ASP A 44 11.91 -6.35 2.17
CA ASP A 44 12.51 -7.31 3.09
C ASP A 44 13.16 -8.46 2.30
N GLY A 45 14.31 -8.92 2.77
CA GLY A 45 15.05 -10.02 2.14
C GLY A 45 15.61 -9.72 0.74
N VAL A 46 15.85 -8.45 0.38
CA VAL A 46 16.38 -8.04 -0.94
C VAL A 46 17.68 -7.23 -0.82
N PRO A 47 18.82 -7.87 -0.46
CA PRO A 47 20.11 -7.20 -0.38
C PRO A 47 20.70 -6.91 -1.76
N ASP A 48 21.70 -6.03 -1.79
CA ASP A 48 22.55 -5.78 -2.97
C ASP A 48 21.78 -5.42 -4.24
N ILE A 49 20.79 -4.53 -4.13
CA ILE A 49 20.02 -4.03 -5.26
C ILE A 49 20.96 -3.36 -6.25
N THR A 50 20.91 -3.78 -7.51
CA THR A 50 21.74 -3.24 -8.60
C THR A 50 20.99 -2.23 -9.45
N ASN A 51 19.69 -2.46 -9.67
CA ASN A 51 18.78 -1.55 -10.37
C ASN A 51 17.33 -2.00 -10.15
N ALA A 52 16.40 -1.17 -10.60
CA ALA A 52 15.00 -1.51 -10.74
C ALA A 52 14.44 -0.89 -12.03
N HIS A 53 13.35 -1.46 -12.55
CA HIS A 53 12.72 -1.00 -13.77
C HIS A 53 11.20 -1.06 -13.65
N LEU A 54 10.51 -0.17 -14.37
CA LEU A 54 9.18 -0.47 -14.88
C LEU A 54 9.32 -1.12 -16.24
N HIS A 55 8.62 -2.24 -16.42
CA HIS A 55 8.46 -2.91 -17.70
C HIS A 55 7.03 -2.81 -18.17
N GLU A 56 6.83 -2.82 -19.48
CA GLU A 56 5.52 -2.94 -20.12
C GLU A 56 5.21 -4.41 -20.43
N GLY A 57 4.28 -4.99 -19.68
CA GLY A 57 3.80 -6.35 -19.88
C GLY A 57 2.71 -6.73 -18.87
N ALA A 58 1.70 -7.45 -19.35
CA ALA A 58 0.64 -7.99 -18.50
C ALA A 58 1.16 -9.02 -17.49
N VAL A 59 0.33 -9.31 -16.48
CA VAL A 59 0.60 -10.34 -15.47
C VAL A 59 1.01 -11.66 -16.15
N GLY A 60 2.10 -12.25 -15.69
CA GLY A 60 2.61 -13.53 -16.21
C GLY A 60 3.43 -13.43 -17.51
N THR A 61 3.62 -12.24 -18.07
CA THR A 61 4.43 -12.03 -19.29
C THR A 61 5.66 -11.18 -19.00
N THR A 62 6.73 -11.35 -19.80
CA THR A 62 7.90 -10.47 -19.78
C THR A 62 7.74 -9.32 -20.76
N GLY A 63 8.21 -8.14 -20.37
CA GLY A 63 8.09 -6.90 -21.10
C GLY A 63 9.42 -6.20 -21.37
N THR A 64 9.42 -5.25 -22.31
CA THR A 64 10.52 -4.30 -22.48
C THR A 64 10.57 -3.29 -21.33
N VAL A 65 11.76 -2.76 -21.04
CA VAL A 65 11.93 -1.70 -20.04
C VAL A 65 11.26 -0.42 -20.57
N ALA A 66 10.29 0.09 -19.83
CA ALA A 66 9.61 1.36 -20.07
C ALA A 66 10.27 2.51 -19.30
N VAL A 67 10.71 2.25 -18.07
CA VAL A 67 11.40 3.24 -17.23
C VAL A 67 12.50 2.55 -16.46
N ALA A 68 13.70 3.14 -16.48
CA ALA A 68 14.83 2.67 -15.68
C ALA A 68 15.02 3.49 -14.41
N PHE A 69 15.23 2.79 -13.30
CA PHE A 69 15.52 3.36 -11.99
C PHE A 69 16.93 2.98 -11.54
N GLY A 70 17.37 3.59 -10.44
CA GLY A 70 18.63 3.26 -9.79
C GLY A 70 18.51 2.10 -8.79
N SER A 71 19.56 1.91 -7.99
CA SER A 71 19.62 0.95 -6.89
C SER A 71 19.17 1.51 -5.54
N GLY A 72 18.90 2.81 -5.46
CA GLY A 72 18.48 3.46 -4.23
C GLY A 72 17.11 2.98 -3.75
N PRO A 73 16.77 3.16 -2.46
CA PRO A 73 15.45 2.82 -1.92
C PRO A 73 14.34 3.77 -2.39
N PHE A 74 14.69 4.92 -2.95
CA PHE A 74 13.76 5.86 -3.56
C PHE A 74 14.49 6.71 -4.60
N GLY A 75 13.73 7.32 -5.50
CA GLY A 75 14.26 8.24 -6.49
C GLY A 75 13.21 8.69 -7.49
N CYS A 76 13.57 9.67 -8.31
CA CYS A 76 12.76 10.14 -9.43
C CYS A 76 13.59 10.11 -10.70
N THR A 77 12.93 9.83 -11.81
CA THR A 77 13.47 9.92 -13.17
C THR A 77 12.40 10.50 -14.08
N THR A 78 12.73 10.64 -15.36
CA THR A 78 11.80 11.12 -16.38
C THR A 78 11.68 10.10 -17.50
N THR A 79 10.48 9.97 -18.06
CA THR A 79 10.18 9.23 -19.28
C THR A 79 9.46 10.15 -20.28
N ASP A 80 9.29 9.71 -21.52
CA ASP A 80 8.53 10.47 -22.50
C ASP A 80 7.02 10.51 -22.17
N THR A 81 6.31 11.50 -22.70
CA THR A 81 4.89 11.71 -22.41
C THR A 81 4.00 10.59 -22.93
N GLY A 82 4.42 9.86 -23.97
CA GLY A 82 3.71 8.69 -24.49
C GLY A 82 3.75 7.54 -23.48
N THR A 83 4.94 7.18 -23.00
CA THR A 83 5.12 6.19 -21.95
C THR A 83 4.40 6.58 -20.66
N ALA A 84 4.52 7.84 -20.21
CA ALA A 84 3.79 8.31 -19.04
C ALA A 84 2.28 8.18 -19.21
N THR A 85 1.75 8.55 -20.38
CA THR A 85 0.32 8.43 -20.69
C THR A 85 -0.14 6.97 -20.71
N ALA A 86 0.67 6.06 -21.25
CA ALA A 86 0.37 4.63 -21.23
C ALA A 86 0.27 4.09 -19.79
N ILE A 87 1.23 4.44 -18.92
CA ILE A 87 1.21 4.04 -17.50
C ILE A 87 0.00 4.64 -16.77
N LEU A 88 -0.32 5.91 -17.02
CA LEU A 88 -1.47 6.59 -16.39
C LEU A 88 -2.81 5.95 -16.78
N ASN A 89 -2.97 5.54 -18.04
CA ASN A 89 -4.23 5.01 -18.55
C ASN A 89 -4.40 3.51 -18.31
N HIS A 90 -3.28 2.76 -18.32
CA HIS A 90 -3.27 1.30 -18.21
C HIS A 90 -2.20 0.83 -17.21
N PRO A 91 -2.29 1.21 -15.93
CA PRO A 91 -1.26 0.86 -14.94
C PRO A 91 -1.06 -0.65 -14.84
N THR A 92 -2.12 -1.45 -14.98
CA THR A 92 -2.05 -2.91 -14.92
C THR A 92 -1.31 -3.56 -16.08
N ASP A 93 -0.93 -2.81 -17.11
CA ASP A 93 -0.08 -3.29 -18.21
C ASP A 93 1.42 -3.10 -17.90
N PHE A 94 1.76 -2.59 -16.72
CA PHE A 94 3.13 -2.37 -16.29
C PHE A 94 3.46 -3.12 -15.01
N TYR A 95 4.74 -3.49 -14.84
CA TYR A 95 5.23 -4.08 -13.60
C TYR A 95 6.56 -3.49 -13.19
N VAL A 96 6.77 -3.38 -11.87
CA VAL A 96 8.08 -3.11 -11.31
C VAL A 96 8.85 -4.42 -11.16
N GLN A 97 10.12 -4.40 -11.51
CA GLN A 97 11.08 -5.47 -11.24
C GLN A 97 12.32 -4.87 -10.60
N VAL A 98 12.77 -5.47 -9.49
CA VAL A 98 13.99 -5.10 -8.78
C VAL A 98 15.00 -6.19 -8.99
N HIS A 99 16.25 -5.81 -9.26
CA HIS A 99 17.35 -6.72 -9.55
C HIS A 99 18.41 -6.61 -8.45
N THR A 100 19.05 -7.72 -8.14
CA THR A 100 20.18 -7.77 -7.20
C THR A 100 21.37 -8.40 -7.87
N VAL A 101 22.55 -8.29 -7.24
CA VAL A 101 23.78 -8.95 -7.73
C VAL A 101 23.57 -10.45 -7.95
N SER A 102 22.84 -11.12 -7.05
CA SER A 102 22.56 -12.56 -7.13
C SER A 102 21.42 -12.92 -8.08
N HIS A 103 20.53 -11.97 -8.39
CA HIS A 103 19.36 -12.18 -9.26
C HIS A 103 19.29 -11.08 -10.34
N PRO A 104 20.25 -11.07 -11.30
CA PRO A 104 20.31 -10.03 -12.32
C PRO A 104 19.13 -10.09 -13.30
N ALA A 105 18.46 -11.24 -13.45
CA ALA A 105 17.24 -11.38 -14.25
C ALA A 105 15.96 -10.94 -13.52
N GLY A 106 16.06 -10.57 -12.24
CA GLY A 106 14.94 -10.12 -11.40
C GLY A 106 14.92 -10.85 -10.06
N ALA A 107 15.05 -10.10 -8.97
CA ALA A 107 14.95 -10.60 -7.60
C ALA A 107 13.48 -10.66 -7.14
N ILE A 108 12.73 -9.58 -7.37
CA ILE A 108 11.31 -9.49 -7.03
C ILE A 108 10.57 -8.75 -8.14
N ARG A 109 9.27 -9.03 -8.27
CA ARG A 109 8.37 -8.39 -9.25
C ARG A 109 7.04 -8.04 -8.60
N GLY A 110 6.38 -6.98 -9.08
CA GLY A 110 5.00 -6.65 -8.73
C GLY A 110 4.31 -5.89 -9.87
N GLN A 111 3.06 -6.25 -10.17
CA GLN A 111 2.26 -5.56 -11.18
C GLN A 111 1.77 -4.23 -10.62
N LEU A 112 1.83 -3.16 -11.42
CA LEU A 112 1.18 -1.90 -11.05
C LEU A 112 -0.32 -2.13 -10.90
N ALA A 113 -0.88 -1.42 -9.93
CA ALA A 113 -2.22 -1.64 -9.43
C ALA A 113 -2.99 -0.33 -9.34
N GLU A 114 -4.31 -0.43 -9.52
CA GLU A 114 -5.22 0.64 -9.14
C GLU A 114 -5.18 0.81 -7.63
N THR A 115 -5.06 2.05 -7.18
CA THR A 115 -4.96 2.41 -5.76
C THR A 115 -6.00 3.48 -5.45
N ALA A 116 -6.73 3.30 -4.36
CA ALA A 116 -7.57 4.33 -3.77
C ALA A 116 -7.00 4.75 -2.42
N SER A 117 -7.31 5.99 -2.01
CA SER A 117 -6.81 6.62 -0.80
C SER A 117 -7.95 7.33 -0.09
N TRP A 118 -8.01 7.18 1.23
CA TRP A 118 -9.03 7.73 2.09
C TRP A 118 -8.38 8.40 3.29
N GLY A 119 -8.64 9.70 3.47
CA GLY A 119 -8.30 10.39 4.71
C GLY A 119 -9.40 10.17 5.74
N LEU A 120 -9.03 9.78 6.96
CA LEU A 120 -9.97 9.50 8.04
C LEU A 120 -9.64 10.33 9.27
N ASP A 121 -10.68 10.92 9.84
CA ASP A 121 -10.70 11.41 11.21
C ASP A 121 -11.38 10.37 12.11
N LEU A 122 -10.64 9.83 13.06
CA LEU A 122 -11.09 8.87 14.04
C LEU A 122 -11.32 9.58 15.37
N VAL A 123 -12.53 9.40 15.92
CA VAL A 123 -12.92 9.97 17.22
C VAL A 123 -13.58 8.91 18.09
N GLY A 124 -13.52 9.09 19.41
CA GLY A 124 -14.15 8.14 20.33
C GLY A 124 -15.67 8.12 20.26
N ALA A 125 -16.29 9.23 19.83
CA ALA A 125 -17.73 9.31 19.62
C ALA A 125 -18.27 8.35 18.55
N ASN A 126 -17.41 7.88 17.64
CA ASN A 126 -17.76 6.91 16.61
C ASN A 126 -17.62 5.46 17.09
N VAL A 127 -16.99 5.21 18.23
CA VAL A 127 -16.84 3.86 18.79
C VAL A 127 -18.19 3.42 19.35
N ILE A 128 -18.63 2.21 19.00
CA ILE A 128 -19.88 1.64 19.54
C ILE A 128 -19.61 1.18 20.96
N GLY A 129 -20.20 1.87 21.93
CA GLY A 129 -19.93 1.67 23.35
C GLY A 129 -19.20 2.89 23.93
N PHE A 130 -18.04 2.66 24.55
CA PHE A 130 -17.27 3.70 25.22
C PHE A 130 -15.90 3.85 24.56
N GLY A 131 -15.77 4.86 23.70
CA GLY A 131 -14.48 5.32 23.17
C GLY A 131 -13.85 6.41 24.03
N ASP A 132 -12.68 6.86 23.58
CA ASP A 132 -11.92 7.96 24.15
C ASP A 132 -12.56 9.30 23.78
N ALA A 133 -13.27 9.91 24.73
CA ALA A 133 -14.18 11.03 24.47
C ALA A 133 -13.47 12.29 23.91
N ASP A 134 -12.19 12.47 24.24
CA ASP A 134 -11.34 13.57 23.78
C ASP A 134 -10.17 13.09 22.90
N GLY A 135 -10.10 11.79 22.62
CA GLY A 135 -9.15 11.20 21.70
C GLY A 135 -9.48 11.51 20.24
N PHE A 136 -8.44 11.87 19.48
CA PHE A 136 -8.52 12.14 18.06
C PHE A 136 -7.31 11.56 17.33
N VAL A 137 -7.54 10.92 16.18
CA VAL A 137 -6.49 10.49 15.26
C VAL A 137 -6.90 10.85 13.83
N SER A 138 -6.01 11.43 13.06
CA SER A 138 -6.13 11.53 11.60
C SER A 138 -5.11 10.61 10.95
N LEU A 139 -5.50 9.86 9.94
CA LEU A 139 -4.61 9.03 9.13
C LEU A 139 -5.17 8.84 7.71
N THR A 140 -4.29 8.52 6.78
CA THR A 140 -4.66 8.09 5.43
C THR A 140 -4.61 6.58 5.35
N VAL A 141 -5.65 5.94 4.79
CA VAL A 141 -5.61 4.53 4.36
C VAL A 141 -5.54 4.48 2.85
N GLU A 142 -4.66 3.64 2.33
CA GLU A 142 -4.63 3.31 0.90
C GLU A 142 -4.79 1.83 0.70
N ALA A 143 -5.54 1.42 -0.33
CA ALA A 143 -5.63 0.02 -0.74
C ALA A 143 -5.37 -0.08 -2.23
N SER A 144 -4.77 -1.20 -2.67
CA SER A 144 -4.62 -1.48 -4.10
C SER A 144 -5.02 -2.86 -4.51
N THR A 145 -5.29 -3.01 -5.80
CA THR A 145 -5.62 -4.32 -6.41
C THR A 145 -4.48 -5.32 -6.34
N SER A 146 -3.25 -4.91 -5.96
CA SER A 146 -2.14 -5.82 -5.64
C SER A 146 -2.28 -6.53 -4.29
N GLY A 147 -3.27 -6.14 -3.47
CA GLY A 147 -3.52 -6.72 -2.14
C GLY A 147 -2.85 -5.99 -0.98
N LEU A 148 -2.20 -4.85 -1.22
CA LEU A 148 -1.67 -4.01 -0.15
C LEU A 148 -2.75 -3.11 0.44
N VAL A 149 -2.68 -2.95 1.77
CA VAL A 149 -3.31 -1.85 2.50
C VAL A 149 -2.22 -1.14 3.28
N CYS A 150 -2.14 0.18 3.14
CA CYS A 150 -1.14 1.01 3.78
C CYS A 150 -1.78 2.09 4.64
N THR A 151 -1.07 2.53 5.67
CA THR A 151 -1.40 3.73 6.45
C THR A 151 -0.31 4.78 6.26
N SER A 152 -0.70 6.05 6.14
CA SER A 152 0.20 7.21 6.12
C SER A 152 -0.40 8.40 6.86
N ASP A 153 0.36 9.49 6.99
CA ASP A 153 -0.10 10.78 7.53
C ASP A 153 -0.72 10.68 8.94
N TYR A 154 -0.23 9.74 9.75
CA TYR A 154 -0.73 9.50 11.09
C TYR A 154 -0.44 10.68 12.00
N THR A 155 -1.48 11.24 12.59
CA THR A 155 -1.39 12.28 13.64
C THR A 155 -2.38 11.96 14.74
N SER A 156 -1.98 12.17 15.99
CA SER A 156 -2.81 11.84 17.14
C SER A 156 -2.82 12.95 18.18
N GLN A 157 -3.96 13.14 18.83
CA GLN A 157 -4.13 14.09 19.92
C GLN A 157 -4.87 13.40 21.07
N ARG A 158 -4.33 13.58 22.28
CA ARG A 158 -4.96 13.14 23.54
C ARG A 158 -5.35 11.66 23.59
N ILE A 159 -4.65 10.82 22.84
CA ILE A 159 -4.82 9.37 22.88
C ILE A 159 -3.70 8.73 23.70
N SER A 160 -4.03 7.72 24.51
CA SER A 160 -3.04 6.92 25.23
C SER A 160 -2.28 5.97 24.29
N THR A 161 -1.33 5.19 24.83
CA THR A 161 -0.48 4.30 24.02
C THR A 161 -1.32 3.39 23.12
N VAL A 162 -1.12 3.50 21.81
CA VAL A 162 -1.76 2.66 20.80
C VAL A 162 -1.34 1.22 21.00
N ALA A 163 -2.34 0.35 21.14
CA ALA A 163 -2.16 -1.10 21.28
C ALA A 163 -2.39 -1.82 19.94
N SER A 164 -3.32 -1.32 19.11
CA SER A 164 -3.52 -1.83 17.76
C SER A 164 -4.27 -0.83 16.88
N ILE A 165 -4.02 -0.92 15.57
CA ILE A 165 -4.80 -0.28 14.51
C ILE A 165 -5.35 -1.39 13.64
N ARG A 166 -6.68 -1.47 13.53
CA ARG A 166 -7.34 -2.57 12.82
C ARG A 166 -8.33 -2.03 11.81
N LEU A 167 -8.37 -2.68 10.66
CA LEU A 167 -9.41 -2.49 9.67
C LEU A 167 -10.51 -3.53 9.89
N HIS A 168 -11.74 -3.06 9.99
CA HIS A 168 -12.93 -3.88 10.17
C HIS A 168 -13.86 -3.77 8.96
N ARG A 169 -14.72 -4.78 8.79
CA ARG A 169 -15.80 -4.78 7.79
C ARG A 169 -17.16 -4.69 8.48
N ALA A 170 -17.78 -3.53 8.45
CA ALA A 170 -19.16 -3.30 8.86
C ALA A 170 -19.67 -1.97 8.31
N ASP A 171 -20.99 -1.86 8.18
CA ASP A 171 -21.65 -0.60 7.84
C ASP A 171 -21.53 0.41 9.00
N PRO A 172 -21.74 1.72 8.73
CA PRO A 172 -21.74 2.75 9.76
C PRO A 172 -22.69 2.41 10.91
N GLY A 173 -22.19 2.51 12.15
CA GLY A 173 -22.99 2.20 13.35
C GLY A 173 -22.94 0.73 13.80
N GLU A 174 -22.33 -0.16 13.02
CA GLU A 174 -22.22 -1.58 13.36
C GLU A 174 -20.79 -1.96 13.76
N THR A 175 -20.64 -3.06 14.52
CA THR A 175 -19.35 -3.68 14.82
C THR A 175 -19.18 -4.93 13.96
N GLY A 176 -18.02 -5.07 13.31
CA GLY A 176 -17.75 -6.19 12.42
C GLY A 176 -16.39 -6.86 12.64
N PRO A 177 -16.12 -7.96 11.92
CA PRO A 177 -14.86 -8.68 12.04
C PRO A 177 -13.67 -7.83 11.58
N VAL A 178 -12.51 -8.09 12.19
CA VAL A 178 -11.21 -7.58 11.74
C VAL A 178 -10.87 -8.25 10.42
N VAL A 179 -10.52 -7.45 9.42
CA VAL A 179 -10.10 -7.93 8.09
C VAL A 179 -8.63 -7.63 7.80
N ALA A 180 -8.00 -6.69 8.52
CA ALA A 180 -6.56 -6.48 8.49
C ALA A 180 -6.05 -5.93 9.83
N ASP A 181 -4.86 -6.37 10.23
CA ASP A 181 -4.06 -5.71 11.25
C ASP A 181 -3.12 -4.70 10.56
N LEU A 182 -3.25 -3.43 10.92
CA LEU A 182 -2.49 -2.31 10.37
C LEU A 182 -1.60 -1.68 11.47
N THR A 183 -1.28 -2.45 12.51
CA THR A 183 -0.37 -2.03 13.56
C THR A 183 1.07 -2.14 13.08
N PHE A 184 1.56 -1.06 12.48
CA PHE A 184 2.96 -0.93 12.08
C PHE A 184 3.81 -0.41 13.24
N GLY A 185 5.10 -0.17 12.98
CA GLY A 185 6.08 0.32 13.96
C GLY A 185 5.67 1.61 14.71
N PRO A 186 6.59 2.26 15.43
CA PRO A 186 6.24 3.35 16.36
C PRO A 186 5.47 4.52 15.71
N ASP A 187 5.65 4.73 14.41
CA ASP A 187 5.00 5.81 13.66
C ASP A 187 3.63 5.42 13.08
N HIS A 188 3.25 4.13 13.17
CA HIS A 188 2.00 3.58 12.63
C HIS A 188 1.77 3.83 11.13
N VAL A 189 2.87 4.07 10.40
CA VAL A 189 2.93 4.22 8.95
C VAL A 189 3.59 2.97 8.38
N GLY A 190 3.02 2.42 7.31
CA GLY A 190 3.53 1.23 6.66
C GLY A 190 2.50 0.56 5.78
N CYS A 191 2.86 -0.60 5.23
CA CYS A 191 2.02 -1.39 4.34
C CYS A 191 1.95 -2.85 4.79
N ALA A 192 0.75 -3.44 4.73
CA ALA A 192 0.54 -4.86 4.94
C ALA A 192 -0.11 -5.49 3.70
N ILE A 193 0.33 -6.71 3.36
CA ILE A 193 -0.40 -7.56 2.43
C ILE A 193 -1.62 -8.12 3.17
N VAL A 194 -2.82 -7.76 2.73
CA VAL A 194 -4.05 -8.29 3.31
C VAL A 194 -4.45 -9.58 2.61
N ARG A 195 -4.77 -10.60 3.41
CA ARG A 195 -5.14 -11.94 2.92
C ARG A 195 -6.53 -12.34 3.42
N PRO A 196 -7.40 -12.87 2.53
CA PRO A 196 -7.20 -13.04 1.09
C PRO A 196 -7.15 -11.70 0.33
N GLN A 197 -6.51 -11.67 -0.85
CA GLN A 197 -6.38 -10.45 -1.67
C GLN A 197 -7.74 -9.82 -2.03
N SER A 198 -8.80 -10.61 -2.04
CA SER A 198 -10.18 -10.14 -2.19
C SER A 198 -10.60 -9.12 -1.13
N VAL A 199 -9.94 -9.06 0.04
CA VAL A 199 -10.20 -8.02 1.04
C VAL A 199 -9.85 -6.65 0.50
N ALA A 200 -8.67 -6.47 -0.11
CA ALA A 200 -8.30 -5.21 -0.73
C ALA A 200 -9.29 -4.80 -1.83
N SER A 201 -9.72 -5.76 -2.66
CA SER A 201 -10.75 -5.53 -3.69
C SER A 201 -12.12 -5.15 -3.09
N MET A 202 -12.51 -5.74 -1.95
CA MET A 202 -13.75 -5.38 -1.25
C MET A 202 -13.70 -3.97 -0.67
N ILE A 203 -12.56 -3.57 -0.11
CA ILE A 203 -12.35 -2.20 0.38
C ILE A 203 -12.49 -1.22 -0.77
N LEU A 204 -11.84 -1.50 -1.91
CA LEU A 204 -11.92 -0.67 -3.12
C LEU A 204 -13.36 -0.56 -3.68
N ALA A 205 -14.11 -1.65 -3.68
CA ALA A 205 -15.47 -1.68 -4.22
C ALA A 205 -16.51 -1.05 -3.27
N THR A 206 -16.30 -1.18 -1.96
CA THR A 206 -17.26 -0.76 -0.92
C THR A 206 -16.54 -0.11 0.25
N PRO A 207 -15.90 1.06 0.06
CA PRO A 207 -15.11 1.70 1.13
C PRO A 207 -15.99 2.00 2.35
N ALA A 208 -17.20 2.52 2.14
CA ALA A 208 -18.16 2.80 3.20
C ALA A 208 -18.59 1.59 4.06
N GLY A 209 -18.32 0.35 3.62
CA GLY A 209 -18.54 -0.87 4.42
C GLY A 209 -17.37 -1.27 5.31
N HIS A 210 -16.37 -0.39 5.46
CA HIS A 210 -15.16 -0.63 6.24
C HIS A 210 -14.82 0.56 7.15
N TYR A 211 -14.24 0.27 8.31
CA TYR A 211 -13.79 1.29 9.26
C TYR A 211 -12.45 0.93 9.87
N VAL A 212 -11.69 1.95 10.25
CA VAL A 212 -10.50 1.80 11.09
C VAL A 212 -10.88 2.03 12.53
N GLU A 213 -10.40 1.14 13.41
CA GLU A 213 -10.48 1.29 14.86
C GLU A 213 -9.08 1.22 15.45
N ILE A 214 -8.80 2.14 16.38
CA ILE A 214 -7.56 2.16 17.13
C ILE A 214 -7.88 1.84 18.57
N SER A 215 -7.30 0.76 19.09
CA SER A 215 -7.36 0.44 20.53
C SER A 215 -6.12 0.96 21.24
N THR A 216 -6.26 1.31 22.51
CA THR A 216 -5.13 1.73 23.36
C THR A 216 -5.05 0.90 24.62
N THR A 217 -4.00 1.10 25.41
CA THR A 217 -3.88 0.47 26.75
C THR A 217 -5.02 0.88 27.69
N GLN A 218 -5.56 2.09 27.54
CA GLN A 218 -6.70 2.57 28.34
C GLN A 218 -8.06 2.13 27.76
N PHE A 219 -8.16 2.03 26.44
CA PHE A 219 -9.37 1.65 25.72
C PHE A 219 -9.11 0.40 24.85
N PRO A 220 -9.03 -0.79 25.47
CA PRO A 220 -8.65 -2.03 24.77
C PRO A 220 -9.72 -2.52 23.79
N ASN A 221 -10.96 -2.04 23.91
CA ASN A 221 -12.09 -2.36 23.02
C ASN A 221 -12.39 -1.26 22.00
N GLY A 222 -11.40 -0.38 21.73
CA GLY A 222 -11.53 0.74 20.80
C GLY A 222 -11.49 2.09 21.51
N ALA A 223 -10.46 2.88 21.23
CA ALA A 223 -10.31 4.27 21.66
C ALA A 223 -10.99 5.21 20.67
N VAL A 224 -10.68 5.08 19.37
CA VAL A 224 -11.22 5.95 18.32
C VAL A 224 -11.57 5.13 17.08
N ARG A 225 -12.61 5.56 16.34
CA ARG A 225 -13.10 4.90 15.12
C ARG A 225 -13.39 5.92 14.01
N GLY A 226 -13.15 5.52 12.76
CA GLY A 226 -13.50 6.30 11.56
C GLY A 226 -13.88 5.38 10.40
N GLN A 227 -14.97 5.70 9.72
CA GLN A 227 -15.43 4.96 8.53
C GLN A 227 -14.65 5.44 7.30
N LEU A 228 -14.27 4.52 6.41
CA LEU A 228 -13.78 4.90 5.08
C LEU A 228 -14.95 5.54 4.32
N SER A 229 -14.72 6.64 3.62
CA SER A 229 -15.72 7.29 2.76
C SER A 229 -15.33 7.12 1.29
N PRO A 230 -16.28 7.15 0.33
CA PRO A 230 -15.96 7.20 -1.09
C PRO A 230 -15.09 8.40 -1.49
#